data_AF-A0A066RSA5-F1
#
_entry.id   AF-A0A066RSA5-F1
#
_cell.length_a   1.000
_cell.length_b   1.000
_cell.length_c   1.000
_cell.angle_alpha   90.00
_cell.angle_beta   90.00
_cell.angle_gamma   90.00
#
_symmetry.space_group_name_H-M   'P 1'
#
loop_
_entity.id
_entity.type
_entity.pdbx_description
1 polymer ?
#
loop_
_entity_poly.entity_id
_entity_poly.type
_entity_poly.pdbx_seq_one_letter_code
_entity_poly.pdbx_strand_id
1 'polypeptide(L)' 'MTKKQEKPSNPPSSEQPSLADAPKEVQLAVDLIYLLETHEIEPEIALSALEIVKNDLLAKLNQHK' A
#
# COMPACT_ATOMS: atom_id res chain seq x y z
N MET A 1 28.12 16.18 43.89
CA MET A 1 28.14 15.66 42.51
C MET A 1 26.90 14.80 42.29
N THR A 2 26.38 14.81 41.08
CA THR A 2 24.99 14.52 40.66
C THR A 2 24.48 13.09 40.86
N LYS A 3 23.21 13.04 41.29
CA LYS A 3 22.23 11.96 41.21
C LYS A 3 22.11 11.42 39.76
N LYS A 4 22.27 10.11 39.55
CA LYS A 4 21.77 9.42 38.36
C LYS A 4 20.69 8.42 38.79
N GLN A 5 19.44 8.85 38.60
CA GLN A 5 18.28 7.99 38.52
C GLN A 5 18.30 7.30 37.15
N GLU A 6 18.16 5.98 37.11
CA GLU A 6 17.70 5.28 35.92
C GLU A 6 16.55 4.35 36.33
N LYS A 7 15.33 4.80 36.04
CA LYS A 7 14.12 3.98 35.83
C LYS A 7 13.15 4.81 34.98
N PRO A 8 12.21 4.20 34.26
CA PRO A 8 12.35 3.57 32.95
C PRO A 8 11.40 4.23 31.93
N SER A 9 11.75 4.34 30.65
CA SER A 9 10.76 4.70 29.63
C SER A 9 11.33 4.52 28.23
N ASN A 10 11.35 3.30 27.72
CA ASN A 10 11.02 3.17 26.31
C ASN A 10 9.48 3.18 26.25
N PRO A 11 8.85 4.16 25.57
CA PRO A 11 7.45 4.01 25.22
C PRO A 11 7.29 2.73 24.35
N PRO A 12 6.15 2.02 24.39
CA PRO A 12 5.86 1.05 23.36
C PRO A 12 5.94 1.80 22.03
N SER A 13 6.91 1.44 21.20
CA SER A 13 7.03 1.96 19.84
C SER A 13 5.65 1.83 19.21
N SER A 14 5.08 2.96 18.83
CA SER A 14 3.84 3.06 18.07
C SER A 14 3.78 1.91 17.06
N GLU A 15 2.83 1.00 17.21
CA GLU A 15 2.45 0.04 16.18
C GLU A 15 2.04 0.86 14.96
N GLN A 16 3.01 1.12 14.08
CA GLN A 16 2.72 1.59 12.74
C GLN A 16 1.81 0.52 12.14
N PRO A 17 0.58 0.86 11.73
CA PRO A 17 -0.32 -0.13 11.17
C PRO A 17 0.41 -0.83 10.02
N SER A 18 0.49 -2.15 10.10
CA SER A 18 1.20 -2.92 9.10
C SER A 18 0.43 -2.83 7.78
N LEU A 19 1.10 -3.04 6.64
CA LEU A 19 0.40 -3.10 5.35
C LEU A 19 -0.74 -4.13 5.38
N ALA A 20 -0.60 -5.21 6.15
CA ALA A 20 -1.61 -6.24 6.32
C ALA A 20 -2.92 -5.71 6.96
N ASP A 21 -2.85 -4.62 7.72
CA ASP A 21 -4.01 -3.99 8.37
C ASP A 21 -4.68 -2.91 7.49
N ALA A 22 -4.10 -2.57 6.33
CA ALA A 22 -4.64 -1.57 5.43
C ALA A 22 -5.93 -2.05 4.73
N PRO A 23 -6.80 -1.15 4.23
CA PRO A 23 -7.91 -1.54 3.36
C PRO A 23 -7.46 -2.41 2.18
N LYS A 24 -8.32 -3.33 1.73
CA LYS A 24 -7.95 -4.31 0.68
C LYS A 24 -7.51 -3.64 -0.61
N GLU A 25 -8.15 -2.53 -0.97
CA GLU A 25 -7.81 -1.71 -2.12
C GLU A 25 -6.41 -1.09 -2.00
N VAL A 26 -5.98 -0.72 -0.79
CA VAL A 26 -4.64 -0.19 -0.53
C VAL A 26 -3.60 -1.29 -0.60
N GLN A 27 -3.88 -2.46 -0.01
CA GLN A 27 -2.99 -3.63 -0.11
C GLN A 27 -2.75 -4.01 -1.58
N LEU A 28 -3.83 -4.13 -2.36
CA LEU A 28 -3.75 -4.46 -3.78
C LEU A 28 -3.00 -3.39 -4.58
N ALA A 29 -3.20 -2.10 -4.28
CA ALA A 29 -2.46 -1.03 -4.95
C ALA A 29 -0.95 -1.16 -4.69
N VAL A 30 -0.53 -1.50 -3.46
CA VAL A 30 0.87 -1.74 -3.14
C VAL A 30 1.43 -2.96 -3.87
N ASP A 31 0.69 -4.06 -3.92
CA ASP A 31 1.10 -5.26 -4.67
C ASP A 31 1.26 -4.96 -6.18
N LEU A 32 0.35 -4.18 -6.76
CA LEU A 32 0.42 -3.78 -8.16
C LEU A 32 1.62 -2.87 -8.42
N ILE A 33 1.91 -1.90 -7.54
CA ILE A 33 3.09 -1.03 -7.66
C ILE A 33 4.35 -1.88 -7.61
N TYR A 34 4.47 -2.78 -6.63
CA TYR A 34 5.60 -3.69 -6.51
C TYR A 34 5.80 -4.54 -7.78
N LEU A 35 4.72 -5.06 -8.36
CA LEU A 35 4.78 -5.85 -9.59
C LEU A 35 5.30 -5.01 -10.77
N LEU A 36 4.79 -3.79 -10.93
CA LEU A 36 5.18 -2.89 -12.02
C LEU A 36 6.64 -2.46 -11.91
N GLU A 37 7.10 -2.12 -10.70
CA GLU A 37 8.49 -1.74 -10.44
C GLU A 37 9.45 -2.92 -10.66
N THR A 38 9.07 -4.13 -10.20
CA THR A 38 9.89 -5.35 -10.38
C THR A 38 10.11 -5.70 -11.84
N HIS A 39 9.17 -5.32 -12.72
CA HIS A 39 9.26 -5.55 -14.16
C HIS A 39 9.74 -4.32 -14.93
N GLU A 40 10.22 -3.29 -14.24
CA GLU A 40 10.75 -2.04 -14.81
C GLU A 40 9.78 -1.38 -15.81
N ILE A 41 8.48 -1.45 -15.52
CA ILE A 41 7.46 -0.86 -16.39
C ILE A 41 7.48 0.65 -16.26
N GLU A 42 7.62 1.35 -17.40
CA GLU A 42 7.57 2.81 -17.44
C GLU A 42 6.22 3.34 -16.88
N PRO A 43 6.22 4.40 -16.04
CA PRO A 43 5.01 4.92 -15.43
C PRO A 43 3.91 5.28 -16.44
N GLU A 44 4.25 5.85 -17.60
CA GLU A 44 3.27 6.19 -18.64
C GLU A 44 2.58 4.95 -19.22
N ILE A 45 3.33 3.86 -19.39
CA ILE A 45 2.81 2.58 -19.86
C ILE A 45 1.95 1.93 -18.78
N ALA A 46 2.40 1.94 -17.53
CA ALA A 46 1.66 1.43 -16.38
C ALA A 46 0.30 2.13 -16.23
N LEU A 47 0.27 3.47 -16.30
CA LEU A 47 -0.96 4.25 -16.23
C LEU A 47 -1.92 3.92 -17.38
N SER A 48 -1.40 3.80 -18.60
CA SER A 48 -2.20 3.42 -19.77
C SER A 48 -2.82 2.03 -19.62
N ALA A 49 -2.05 1.06 -19.11
CA ALA A 49 -2.54 -0.28 -18.83
C ALA A 49 -3.58 -0.32 -17.71
N LEU A 50 -3.37 0.44 -16.63
CA LEU A 50 -4.32 0.54 -15.51
C LEU A 50 -5.65 1.16 -15.94
N GLU A 51 -5.65 2.11 -16.88
CA GLU A 51 -6.91 2.66 -17.43
C GLU A 51 -7.69 1.60 -18.23
N ILE A 52 -7.01 0.72 -18.98
CA ILE A 52 -7.64 -0.42 -19.66
C ILE A 52 -8.27 -1.37 -18.64
N VAL A 53 -7.52 -1.75 -17.59
CA VAL A 53 -8.00 -2.63 -16.53
C VAL A 53 -9.21 -2.03 -15.82
N LYS A 54 -9.16 -0.74 -15.47
CA LYS A 54 -10.28 -0.01 -14.85
C LYS A 54 -11.53 -0.06 -15.74
N ASN A 55 -11.40 0.18 -17.03
CA ASN A 55 -12.52 0.15 -17.96
C ASN A 55 -13.15 -1.25 -18.08
N ASP A 56 -12.34 -2.31 -18.09
CA ASP A 56 -12.83 -3.70 -18.06
C ASP A 56 -13.60 -4.02 -16.77
N LEU A 57 -13.08 -3.59 -15.60
CA LEU A 57 -13.76 -3.77 -14.32
C LEU A 57 -15.09 -2.99 -14.25
N LEU A 58 -15.11 -1.75 -14.75
CA LEU A 58 -16.35 -0.97 -14.85
C LEU A 58 -17.37 -1.64 -15.76
N ALA A 59 -16.94 -2.18 -16.91
CA ALA A 59 -17.82 -2.93 -17.79
C ALA A 59 -18.43 -4.13 -17.06
N LYS A 60 -17.63 -4.93 -16.33
CA LYS A 60 -18.11 -6.07 -15.54
C LYS A 60 -19.13 -5.68 -14.48
N LEU A 61 -18.94 -4.56 -13.79
CA LEU A 61 -19.92 -4.04 -12.81
C LEU A 61 -21.25 -3.66 -13.48
N ASN A 62 -21.20 -3.17 -14.72
CA ASN A 62 -22.39 -2.80 -15.48
C ASN A 62 -23.10 -4.00 -16.16
N GLN A 63 -22.40 -5.10 -16.43
CA GLN A 63 -22.98 -6.33 -17.00
C GLN A 63 -23.84 -7.12 -15.99
N HIS A 64 -23.76 -6.82 -14.70
CA HIS A 64 -24.50 -7.48 -13.62
C HIS A 64 -25.69 -6.63 -13.10
N LYS A 65 -26.14 -5.64 -13.88
CA LYS A 65 -27.38 -4.89 -13.65
C LYS A 65 -28.50 -5.40 -14.54
#